data_AF-A0A812TX27-F1
#
_entry.id   AF-A0A812TX27-F1
#
_cell.length_a   1.000
_cell.length_b   1.000
_cell.length_c   1.000
_cell.angle_alpha   90.00
_cell.angle_beta   90.00
_cell.angle_gamma   90.00
#
_symmetry.space_group_name_H-M   'P 1'
#
loop_
_entity.id
_entity.type
_entity.pdbx_description
1 polymer ?
#
loop_
_entity_poly.entity_id
_entity_poly.type
_entity_poly.pdbx_seq_one_letter_code
_entity_poly.pdbx_strand_id
1 'polypeptide(L)'
;MRWCIQQKIAVWFFWWRRTARAAVTFQSDISQHGYVAREHYLGCLWNFRTAITLCPSGHDNAWRRSNRYANITSRKALNSLEDQVLTGVQCFQAWILAHDLQEKLLAFYEGVPQRTLSPPIEEVLWITSLAGEEEQQEIVEICPGMFITSLFLHSEFRFTLNPHDLLGQRYRDRALQILRHLKTKNGTFEADHYRVMMRTWPVSAANAQSLKVRRTIQKLGYAAKERVDVIIVACKRDLTWVDVLPVTSNMQILIYVKCKEAQSSPVCQRAKCIPSWHLDREDSAQGAVQSDECGGYLYHILRQYSELAEWSVFLQDDAPRHLHLGYLNLVLKMILAGTLSASARRPFVHLNNDRHLMYWTPCLASIAELLGLPANKMFASYCCSQFVVHKDRIRERTLAFYQAAQDLLTGTVESLEGCVHAPNSHSLPSVPSTRQRSFQIRFCHLYEFLWHVIFGEDPILPRREDDANLPSLLRFTVDDATLLPLPDFSMLLYAHSPR
;
A
#
# COMPACT_ATOMS: atom_id res chain seq x y z
N MET A 1 32.49 -24.32 -24.64
CA MET A 1 31.50 -23.30 -25.08
C MET A 1 30.37 -23.82 -25.97
N ARG A 2 30.54 -24.88 -26.78
CA ARG A 2 29.46 -25.39 -27.67
C ARG A 2 28.33 -26.19 -26.98
N TRP A 3 28.51 -26.58 -25.71
CA TRP A 3 27.50 -27.37 -24.96
C TRP A 3 26.45 -26.51 -24.23
N CYS A 4 26.76 -25.27 -23.85
CA CYS A 4 25.77 -24.37 -23.21
C CYS A 4 24.71 -23.79 -24.16
N ILE A 5 24.94 -23.83 -25.47
CA ILE A 5 24.01 -23.27 -26.46
C ILE A 5 22.87 -24.26 -26.77
N GLN A 6 23.12 -25.57 -26.72
CA GLN A 6 22.06 -26.57 -26.98
C GLN A 6 21.02 -26.66 -25.86
N GLN A 7 21.39 -26.41 -24.59
CA GLN A 7 20.41 -26.42 -23.49
C GLN A 7 19.46 -25.21 -23.53
N LYS A 8 19.92 -24.03 -23.96
CA LYS A 8 19.05 -22.84 -24.08
C LYS A 8 18.04 -22.95 -25.22
N ILE A 9 18.40 -23.63 -26.31
CA ILE A 9 17.49 -23.87 -27.45
C ILE A 9 16.43 -24.92 -27.09
N ALA A 10 16.79 -25.96 -26.31
CA ALA A 10 15.84 -26.98 -25.87
C ALA A 10 14.76 -26.43 -24.92
N VAL A 11 15.11 -25.51 -24.02
CA VAL A 11 14.14 -24.86 -23.10
C VAL A 11 13.18 -23.94 -23.87
N TRP A 12 13.67 -23.23 -24.89
CA TRP A 12 12.82 -22.39 -25.76
C TRP A 12 11.85 -23.22 -26.61
N PHE A 13 12.28 -24.35 -27.18
CA PHE A 13 11.40 -25.24 -27.94
C PHE A 13 10.34 -25.95 -27.07
N PHE A 14 10.66 -26.24 -25.81
CA PHE A 14 9.72 -26.85 -24.87
C PHE A 14 8.64 -25.85 -24.41
N TRP A 15 9.00 -24.58 -24.25
CA TRP A 15 8.03 -23.51 -23.92
C TRP A 15 7.14 -23.17 -25.11
N TRP A 16 7.69 -23.10 -26.34
CA TRP A 16 6.88 -22.80 -27.52
C TRP A 16 5.89 -23.92 -27.87
N ARG A 17 6.23 -25.19 -27.62
CA ARG A 17 5.28 -26.31 -27.76
C ARG A 17 4.17 -26.31 -26.71
N ARG A 18 4.36 -25.67 -25.55
CA ARG A 18 3.33 -25.56 -24.51
C ARG A 18 2.35 -24.42 -24.78
N THR A 19 2.81 -23.29 -25.33
CA THR A 19 1.96 -22.18 -25.76
C THR A 19 1.27 -22.46 -27.11
N ALA A 20 1.92 -23.14 -28.06
CA ALA A 20 1.29 -23.51 -29.33
C ALA A 20 0.24 -24.64 -29.21
N ARG A 21 0.30 -25.49 -28.17
CA ARG A 21 -0.76 -26.48 -27.89
C ARG A 21 -1.99 -25.92 -27.17
N ALA A 22 -1.98 -24.63 -26.79
CA ALA A 22 -3.19 -23.95 -26.31
C ALA A 22 -4.10 -23.49 -27.46
N ALA A 23 -3.62 -23.52 -28.71
CA ALA A 23 -4.47 -23.41 -29.90
C ALA A 23 -5.08 -24.79 -30.22
N VAL A 24 -6.05 -25.22 -29.42
CA VAL A 24 -6.88 -26.38 -29.75
C VAL A 24 -7.86 -25.95 -30.83
N THR A 25 -7.66 -26.42 -32.05
CA THR A 25 -8.71 -26.43 -33.08
C THR A 25 -9.80 -27.40 -32.64
N PHE A 26 -10.83 -26.87 -31.98
CA PHE A 26 -12.05 -27.60 -31.65
C PHE A 26 -12.91 -27.72 -32.92
N GLN A 27 -12.69 -28.78 -33.69
CA GLN A 27 -13.67 -29.25 -34.68
C GLN A 27 -14.60 -30.24 -33.96
N SER A 28 -15.86 -29.86 -33.79
CA SER A 28 -16.92 -30.75 -33.29
C SER A 28 -18.14 -30.58 -34.18
N ASP A 29 -18.63 -31.70 -34.73
CA ASP A 29 -19.91 -31.80 -35.43
C ASP A 29 -21.05 -31.20 -34.58
N ILE A 30 -21.80 -30.28 -35.17
CA ILE A 30 -22.84 -29.49 -34.50
C ILE A 30 -24.21 -29.98 -34.96
N SER A 31 -24.88 -30.79 -34.13
CA SER A 31 -26.31 -31.04 -34.24
C SER A 31 -27.09 -30.31 -33.12
N GLN A 32 -27.64 -29.16 -33.51
CA GLN A 32 -28.89 -28.51 -33.11
C GLN A 32 -29.26 -28.13 -31.66
N HIS A 33 -28.54 -28.49 -30.58
CA HIS A 33 -28.91 -28.01 -29.22
C HIS A 33 -27.81 -27.28 -28.41
N GLY A 34 -26.71 -26.86 -29.05
CA GLY A 34 -25.51 -26.38 -28.34
C GLY A 34 -25.09 -24.91 -28.51
N TYR A 35 -25.83 -24.07 -29.25
CA TYR A 35 -25.33 -22.75 -29.64
C TYR A 35 -25.37 -21.69 -28.52
N VAL A 36 -26.38 -21.72 -27.64
CA VAL A 36 -26.55 -20.69 -26.58
C VAL A 36 -25.49 -20.81 -25.46
N ALA A 37 -24.92 -22.00 -25.27
CA ALA A 37 -24.05 -22.30 -24.14
C ALA A 37 -22.56 -21.93 -24.33
N ARG A 38 -22.02 -22.05 -25.56
CA ARG A 38 -20.63 -21.67 -25.85
C ARG A 38 -20.44 -20.15 -25.83
N GLU A 39 -21.48 -19.40 -26.19
CA GLU A 39 -21.49 -17.94 -26.18
C GLU A 39 -21.50 -17.37 -24.75
N HIS A 40 -22.08 -18.06 -23.77
CA HIS A 40 -22.06 -17.62 -22.36
C HIS A 40 -20.64 -17.69 -21.74
N TYR A 41 -19.79 -18.62 -22.18
CA TYR A 41 -18.45 -18.84 -21.60
C TYR A 41 -17.39 -17.87 -22.15
N LEU A 42 -17.38 -17.66 -23.47
CA LEU A 42 -16.75 -16.47 -24.03
C LEU A 42 -17.46 -15.22 -23.52
N GLY A 43 -18.75 -15.31 -23.15
CA GLY A 43 -19.52 -14.24 -22.54
C GLY A 43 -18.94 -13.73 -21.22
N CYS A 44 -18.50 -14.58 -20.28
CA CYS A 44 -17.80 -14.04 -19.10
C CYS A 44 -16.48 -13.37 -19.51
N LEU A 45 -15.64 -14.05 -20.29
CA LEU A 45 -14.34 -13.52 -20.69
C LEU A 45 -14.46 -12.20 -21.47
N TRP A 46 -15.42 -12.08 -22.38
CA TRP A 46 -15.48 -10.97 -23.34
C TRP A 46 -16.58 -9.94 -23.03
N ASN A 47 -17.65 -10.31 -22.33
CA ASN A 47 -18.87 -9.50 -22.20
C ASN A 47 -19.35 -9.22 -20.77
N PHE A 48 -18.80 -9.83 -19.72
CA PHE A 48 -19.26 -9.52 -18.37
C PHE A 48 -18.75 -8.14 -17.93
N ARG A 49 -19.70 -7.24 -17.67
CA ARG A 49 -19.48 -5.87 -17.21
C ARG A 49 -20.38 -5.60 -16.01
N THR A 50 -19.77 -5.33 -14.86
CA THR A 50 -20.52 -4.79 -13.71
C THR A 50 -20.40 -3.28 -13.71
N ALA A 51 -21.53 -2.59 -13.89
CA ALA A 51 -21.64 -1.15 -13.68
C ALA A 51 -21.84 -0.84 -12.21
N ILE A 52 -20.99 -0.01 -11.63
CA ILE A 52 -21.13 0.48 -10.26
C ILE A 52 -21.54 1.94 -10.36
N THR A 53 -22.78 2.26 -9.98
CA THR A 53 -23.26 3.64 -9.92
C THR A 53 -23.20 4.17 -8.48
N LEU A 54 -22.42 5.23 -8.29
CA LEU A 54 -22.22 5.91 -7.01
C LEU A 54 -22.86 7.28 -7.05
N CYS A 55 -23.94 7.47 -6.29
CA CYS A 55 -24.60 8.76 -6.16
C CYS A 55 -24.44 9.30 -4.72
N PRO A 56 -24.09 10.59 -4.52
CA PRO A 56 -24.16 11.23 -3.21
C PRO A 56 -25.60 11.16 -2.70
N SER A 57 -25.81 10.70 -1.46
CA SER A 57 -27.12 10.89 -0.84
C SER A 57 -27.22 12.35 -0.39
N GLY A 58 -28.25 13.05 -0.86
CA GLY A 58 -28.41 14.50 -0.67
C GLY A 58 -28.62 15.00 0.76
N HIS A 59 -28.45 14.16 1.79
CA HIS A 59 -28.67 14.57 3.18
C HIS A 59 -27.61 14.11 4.20
N ASP A 60 -26.81 13.05 3.94
CA ASP A 60 -25.93 12.46 4.97
C ASP A 60 -24.46 12.27 4.56
N ASN A 61 -24.01 12.81 3.41
CA ASN A 61 -22.70 12.50 2.81
C ASN A 61 -22.44 10.98 2.58
N ALA A 62 -23.43 10.11 2.82
CA ALA A 62 -23.34 8.69 2.58
C ALA A 62 -23.59 8.39 1.09
N TRP A 63 -22.82 7.49 0.49
CA TRP A 63 -23.04 7.08 -0.89
C TRP A 63 -24.23 6.11 -0.97
N ARG A 64 -25.27 6.44 -1.74
CA ARG A 64 -26.34 5.48 -2.06
C ARG A 64 -25.86 4.58 -3.19
N ARG A 65 -25.72 3.28 -2.89
CA ARG A 65 -25.43 2.25 -3.89
C ARG A 65 -26.71 1.93 -4.65
N SER A 66 -26.67 2.05 -5.97
CA SER A 66 -27.67 1.44 -6.85
C SER A 66 -26.93 0.71 -7.96
N ASN A 67 -27.01 -0.61 -7.98
CA ASN A 67 -26.51 -1.39 -9.09
C ASN A 67 -27.64 -1.44 -10.13
N ARG A 68 -27.48 -0.72 -11.22
CA ARG A 68 -28.30 -0.92 -12.42
C ARG A 68 -27.38 -1.24 -13.58
N TYR A 69 -27.62 -2.37 -14.23
CA TYR A 69 -27.06 -2.68 -15.54
C TYR A 69 -27.56 -1.63 -16.54
N ALA A 70 -26.73 -0.67 -16.92
CA ALA A 70 -27.10 0.34 -17.92
C ALA A 70 -25.89 0.84 -18.71
N ASN A 71 -26.04 0.88 -20.04
CA ASN A 71 -25.23 1.68 -20.95
C ASN A 71 -25.54 3.16 -20.69
N ILE A 72 -24.60 3.96 -20.18
CA ILE A 72 -24.44 5.41 -20.41
C ILE A 72 -23.04 5.81 -19.90
N THR A 73 -22.39 6.74 -20.59
CA THR A 73 -20.99 7.15 -20.39
C THR A 73 -20.86 8.46 -19.63
N SER A 74 -19.95 8.52 -18.66
CA SER A 74 -19.23 9.74 -18.28
C SER A 74 -17.88 9.34 -17.63
N ARG A 75 -16.78 9.97 -18.09
CA ARG A 75 -15.39 9.67 -17.70
C ARG A 75 -14.89 10.73 -16.72
N LYS A 76 -14.07 10.25 -15.77
CA LYS A 76 -13.17 10.96 -14.84
C LYS A 76 -13.74 11.19 -13.43
N ALA A 77 -13.00 10.68 -12.44
CA ALA A 77 -13.20 10.95 -11.02
C ALA A 77 -12.83 12.41 -10.72
N LEU A 78 -13.63 13.03 -9.87
CA LEU A 78 -13.41 14.37 -9.35
C LEU A 78 -13.14 14.19 -7.86
N ASN A 79 -11.87 14.30 -7.49
CA ASN A 79 -11.36 13.90 -6.18
C ASN A 79 -11.64 14.94 -5.08
N SER A 80 -12.35 16.03 -5.38
CA SER A 80 -12.75 17.05 -4.40
C SER A 80 -14.24 17.39 -4.48
N LEU A 81 -14.82 17.79 -3.33
CA LEU A 81 -16.17 18.35 -3.25
C LEU A 81 -16.29 19.61 -4.14
N GLU A 82 -15.20 20.38 -4.26
CA GLU A 82 -15.10 21.56 -5.12
C GLU A 82 -15.24 21.19 -6.60
N ASP A 83 -14.62 20.09 -7.05
CA ASP A 83 -14.75 19.60 -8.41
C ASP A 83 -16.17 19.05 -8.72
N GLN A 84 -16.83 18.43 -7.75
CA GLN A 84 -18.23 17.98 -7.89
C GLN A 84 -19.19 19.17 -8.03
N VAL A 85 -18.98 20.22 -7.24
CA VAL A 85 -19.74 21.48 -7.32
C VAL A 85 -19.48 22.20 -8.65
N LEU A 86 -18.25 22.18 -9.14
CA LEU A 86 -17.87 22.85 -10.40
C LEU A 86 -18.40 22.14 -11.66
N THR A 87 -18.61 20.83 -11.62
CA THR A 87 -18.98 20.03 -12.81
C THR A 87 -20.44 19.60 -12.87
N GLY A 88 -21.18 19.63 -11.75
CA GLY A 88 -22.59 19.24 -11.71
C GLY A 88 -22.84 17.73 -11.91
N VAL A 89 -21.80 16.89 -11.90
CA VAL A 89 -21.93 15.44 -12.07
C VAL A 89 -22.44 14.79 -10.77
N GLN A 90 -23.67 14.26 -10.80
CA GLN A 90 -24.35 13.71 -9.62
C GLN A 90 -24.11 12.22 -9.37
N CYS A 91 -23.60 11.44 -10.34
CA CYS A 91 -23.28 10.03 -10.11
C CYS A 91 -22.10 9.59 -10.98
N PHE A 92 -21.27 8.68 -10.45
CA PHE A 92 -20.14 8.08 -11.16
C PHE A 92 -20.46 6.65 -11.56
N GLN A 93 -20.03 6.23 -12.75
CA GLN A 93 -20.14 4.86 -13.22
C GLN A 93 -18.75 4.25 -13.41
N ALA A 94 -18.42 3.26 -12.61
CA ALA A 94 -17.21 2.45 -12.78
C ALA A 94 -17.56 1.07 -13.35
N TRP A 95 -16.62 0.46 -14.05
CA TRP A 95 -16.82 -0.84 -14.69
C TRP A 95 -15.74 -1.83 -14.24
N ILE A 96 -16.17 -3.00 -13.78
CA ILE A 96 -15.27 -4.14 -13.59
C ILE A 96 -15.51 -5.09 -14.76
N LEU A 97 -14.49 -5.24 -15.61
CA LEU A 97 -14.48 -6.17 -16.73
C LEU A 97 -13.88 -7.51 -16.27
N ALA A 98 -14.57 -8.61 -16.52
CA ALA A 98 -14.11 -9.91 -16.01
C ALA A 98 -12.79 -10.38 -16.64
N HIS A 99 -12.51 -10.13 -17.92
CA HIS A 99 -11.18 -10.45 -18.49
C HIS A 99 -10.07 -9.63 -17.84
N ASP A 100 -10.26 -8.32 -17.66
CA ASP A 100 -9.23 -7.47 -17.05
C ASP A 100 -8.90 -7.95 -15.64
N LEU A 101 -9.95 -8.28 -14.85
CA LEU A 101 -9.76 -8.83 -13.52
C LEU A 101 -9.13 -10.23 -13.56
N GLN A 102 -9.51 -11.10 -14.49
CA GLN A 102 -8.88 -12.40 -14.67
C GLN A 102 -7.39 -12.25 -14.96
N GLU A 103 -7.02 -11.38 -15.89
CA GLU A 103 -5.63 -11.11 -16.26
C GLU A 103 -4.83 -10.59 -15.06
N LYS A 104 -5.40 -9.65 -14.27
CA LYS A 104 -4.79 -9.17 -13.02
C LYS A 104 -4.58 -10.30 -12.01
N LEU A 105 -5.59 -11.15 -11.80
CA LEU A 105 -5.51 -12.26 -10.86
C LEU A 105 -4.51 -13.35 -11.31
N LEU A 106 -4.47 -13.66 -12.61
CA LEU A 106 -3.48 -14.59 -13.18
C LEU A 106 -2.06 -14.03 -13.05
N ALA A 107 -1.86 -12.74 -13.36
CA ALA A 107 -0.57 -12.09 -13.15
C ALA A 107 -0.14 -12.13 -11.67
N PHE A 108 -1.05 -11.83 -10.75
CA PHE A 108 -0.79 -11.83 -9.31
C PHE A 108 -0.45 -13.23 -8.76
N TYR A 109 -1.26 -14.25 -9.05
CA TYR A 109 -1.10 -15.58 -8.45
C TYR A 109 -0.13 -16.50 -9.18
N GLU A 110 -0.01 -16.37 -10.51
CA GLU A 110 0.76 -17.30 -11.35
C GLU A 110 2.02 -16.64 -11.94
N GLY A 111 2.22 -15.34 -11.72
CA GLY A 111 3.42 -14.62 -12.16
C GLY A 111 3.52 -14.51 -13.68
N VAL A 112 2.39 -14.36 -14.37
CA VAL A 112 2.36 -14.26 -15.84
C VAL A 112 3.21 -13.05 -16.28
N PRO A 113 4.30 -13.23 -17.06
CA PRO A 113 5.42 -12.27 -17.15
C PRO A 113 5.16 -10.90 -17.78
N GLN A 114 3.94 -10.55 -18.17
CA GLN A 114 3.67 -9.37 -19.00
C GLN A 114 2.91 -8.24 -18.29
N ARG A 115 2.54 -8.39 -17.01
CA ARG A 115 1.77 -7.36 -16.28
C ARG A 115 2.23 -7.20 -14.83
N THR A 116 1.76 -6.12 -14.21
CA THR A 116 2.06 -5.79 -12.81
C THR A 116 1.70 -6.95 -11.90
N LEU A 117 2.52 -7.18 -10.87
CA LEU A 117 2.26 -8.21 -9.87
C LEU A 117 1.27 -7.72 -8.81
N SER A 118 0.56 -6.62 -9.05
CA SER A 118 -0.31 -5.96 -8.09
C SER A 118 -1.59 -6.76 -7.83
N PRO A 119 -1.99 -6.98 -6.57
CA PRO A 119 -3.29 -7.56 -6.27
C PRO A 119 -4.42 -6.59 -6.66
N PRO A 120 -5.50 -7.06 -7.32
CA PRO A 120 -6.66 -6.23 -7.66
C PRO A 120 -7.57 -6.02 -6.44
N ILE A 121 -7.06 -5.30 -5.43
CA ILE A 121 -7.72 -5.15 -4.13
C ILE A 121 -9.10 -4.49 -4.28
N GLU A 122 -9.17 -3.41 -5.05
CA GLU A 122 -10.38 -2.60 -5.18
C GLU A 122 -11.51 -3.37 -5.87
N GLU A 123 -11.22 -4.02 -6.99
CA GLU A 123 -12.20 -4.82 -7.73
C GLU A 123 -12.71 -5.99 -6.88
N VAL A 124 -11.81 -6.65 -6.15
CA VAL A 124 -12.18 -7.76 -5.28
C VAL A 124 -13.06 -7.30 -4.12
N LEU A 125 -12.74 -6.19 -3.47
CA LEU A 125 -13.55 -5.63 -2.38
C LEU A 125 -14.92 -5.17 -2.90
N TRP A 126 -14.99 -4.62 -4.11
CA TRP A 126 -16.26 -4.27 -4.75
C TRP A 126 -17.12 -5.51 -5.03
N ILE A 127 -16.58 -6.51 -5.73
CA ILE A 127 -17.30 -7.74 -6.08
C ILE A 127 -17.82 -8.47 -4.83
N THR A 128 -17.02 -8.51 -3.76
CA THR A 128 -17.37 -9.25 -2.55
C THR A 128 -18.21 -8.46 -1.53
N SER A 129 -18.42 -7.15 -1.77
CA SER A 129 -19.27 -6.29 -0.93
C SER A 129 -20.65 -6.02 -1.52
N LEU A 130 -21.02 -6.71 -2.61
CA LEU A 130 -22.36 -6.67 -3.18
C LEU A 130 -23.40 -7.09 -2.12
N ALA A 131 -24.42 -6.26 -1.95
CA ALA A 131 -25.30 -6.34 -0.79
C ALA A 131 -26.43 -7.37 -0.95
N GLY A 132 -26.82 -7.70 -2.19
CA GLY A 132 -27.89 -8.67 -2.45
C GLY A 132 -27.39 -10.10 -2.63
N GLU A 133 -27.99 -11.07 -1.93
CA GLU A 133 -27.77 -12.49 -2.23
C GLU A 133 -28.16 -12.82 -3.68
N GLU A 134 -29.20 -12.17 -4.22
CA GLU A 134 -29.62 -12.29 -5.62
C GLU A 134 -28.52 -11.83 -6.59
N GLU A 135 -27.91 -10.67 -6.36
CA GLU A 135 -26.81 -10.15 -7.18
C GLU A 135 -25.60 -11.08 -7.15
N GLN A 136 -25.25 -11.58 -5.95
CA GLN A 136 -24.16 -12.54 -5.80
C GLN A 136 -24.47 -13.85 -6.53
N GLN A 137 -25.72 -14.32 -6.45
CA GLN A 137 -26.17 -15.53 -7.13
C GLN A 137 -26.12 -15.36 -8.65
N GLU A 138 -26.53 -14.22 -9.19
CA GLU A 138 -26.41 -13.87 -10.60
C GLU A 138 -24.94 -13.92 -11.06
N ILE A 139 -24.01 -13.35 -10.30
CA ILE A 139 -22.58 -13.43 -10.64
C ILE A 139 -22.07 -14.87 -10.58
N VAL A 140 -22.52 -15.68 -9.61
CA VAL A 140 -22.16 -17.10 -9.55
C VAL A 140 -22.64 -17.87 -10.79
N GLU A 141 -23.79 -17.49 -11.34
CA GLU A 141 -24.35 -18.11 -12.55
C GLU A 141 -23.64 -17.64 -13.82
N ILE A 142 -23.29 -16.36 -13.91
CA ILE A 142 -22.67 -15.79 -15.11
C ILE A 142 -21.15 -16.00 -15.13
N CYS A 143 -20.47 -15.72 -14.02
CA CYS A 143 -19.01 -15.84 -13.92
C CYS A 143 -18.52 -16.35 -12.55
N PRO A 144 -18.72 -17.65 -12.26
CA PRO A 144 -18.35 -18.22 -10.96
C PRO A 144 -16.85 -18.12 -10.67
N GLY A 145 -16.00 -18.24 -11.70
CA GLY A 145 -14.54 -18.16 -11.53
C GLY A 145 -14.06 -16.83 -10.97
N MET A 146 -14.67 -15.72 -11.44
CA MET A 146 -14.41 -14.37 -10.94
C MET A 146 -14.78 -14.27 -9.46
N PHE A 147 -16.03 -14.61 -9.12
CA PHE A 147 -16.52 -14.45 -7.76
C PHE A 147 -15.79 -15.34 -6.75
N ILE A 148 -15.57 -16.61 -7.08
CA ILE A 148 -14.86 -17.57 -6.22
C ILE A 148 -13.42 -17.10 -5.96
N THR A 149 -12.71 -16.64 -7.00
CA THR A 149 -11.33 -16.16 -6.85
C THR A 149 -11.28 -14.87 -6.02
N SER A 150 -12.22 -13.95 -6.23
CA SER A 150 -12.37 -12.73 -5.42
C SER A 150 -12.65 -13.05 -3.94
N LEU A 151 -13.52 -14.04 -3.66
CA LEU A 151 -13.78 -14.49 -2.30
C LEU A 151 -12.53 -15.05 -1.61
N PHE A 152 -11.71 -15.83 -2.33
CA PHE A 152 -10.44 -16.33 -1.78
C PHE A 152 -9.44 -15.20 -1.53
N LEU A 153 -9.29 -14.25 -2.46
CA LEU A 153 -8.39 -13.11 -2.26
C LEU A 153 -8.86 -12.21 -1.10
N HIS A 154 -10.16 -11.95 -0.99
CA HIS A 154 -10.69 -11.22 0.17
C HIS A 154 -10.44 -11.98 1.47
N SER A 155 -10.60 -13.31 1.49
CA SER A 155 -10.24 -14.11 2.66
C SER A 155 -8.76 -14.00 3.03
N GLU A 156 -7.85 -13.96 2.04
CA GLU A 156 -6.42 -13.72 2.25
C GLU A 156 -6.16 -12.38 2.91
N PHE A 157 -6.80 -11.29 2.45
CA PHE A 157 -6.68 -9.98 3.06
C PHE A 157 -7.14 -10.00 4.53
N ARG A 158 -8.28 -10.63 4.82
CA ARG A 158 -8.79 -10.75 6.20
C ARG A 158 -7.83 -11.56 7.08
N PHE A 159 -7.30 -12.68 6.58
CA PHE A 159 -6.33 -13.50 7.32
C PHE A 159 -4.99 -12.81 7.54
N THR A 160 -4.62 -11.87 6.66
CA THR A 160 -3.44 -11.01 6.82
C THR A 160 -3.61 -10.05 8.01
N LEU A 161 -4.83 -9.63 8.34
CA LEU A 161 -5.10 -8.79 9.51
C LEU A 161 -5.30 -9.62 10.78
N ASN A 162 -6.03 -10.72 10.67
CA ASN A 162 -6.32 -11.61 11.78
C ASN A 162 -6.49 -13.05 11.27
N PRO A 163 -5.64 -14.01 11.68
CA PRO A 163 -5.75 -15.41 11.24
C PRO A 163 -7.03 -16.11 11.69
N HIS A 164 -7.73 -15.54 12.68
CA HIS A 164 -8.99 -16.02 13.24
C HIS A 164 -10.18 -15.15 12.79
N ASP A 165 -10.01 -14.31 11.76
CA ASP A 165 -11.09 -13.46 11.25
C ASP A 165 -12.27 -14.31 10.76
N LEU A 166 -13.41 -14.20 11.46
CA LEU A 166 -14.61 -14.97 11.15
C LEU A 166 -15.19 -14.59 9.77
N LEU A 167 -15.06 -13.33 9.36
CA LEU A 167 -15.55 -12.89 8.06
C LEU A 167 -14.67 -13.43 6.92
N GLY A 168 -13.35 -13.43 7.09
CA GLY A 168 -12.40 -14.10 6.20
C GLY A 168 -12.70 -15.58 6.06
N GLN A 169 -13.01 -16.26 7.18
CA GLN A 169 -13.46 -17.65 7.17
C GLN A 169 -14.77 -17.82 6.38
N ARG A 170 -15.77 -16.95 6.58
CA ARG A 170 -17.04 -16.98 5.85
C ARG A 170 -16.85 -16.83 4.34
N TYR A 171 -16.04 -15.87 3.88
CA TYR A 171 -15.75 -15.69 2.46
C TYR A 171 -15.13 -16.95 1.85
N ARG A 172 -14.16 -17.54 2.56
CA ARG A 172 -13.51 -18.78 2.14
C ARG A 172 -14.48 -19.96 2.09
N ASP A 173 -15.32 -20.14 3.12
CA ASP A 173 -16.28 -21.24 3.17
C ASP A 173 -17.36 -21.10 2.11
N ARG A 174 -17.81 -19.88 1.83
CA ARG A 174 -18.72 -19.58 0.72
C ARG A 174 -18.11 -19.96 -0.62
N ALA A 175 -16.84 -19.59 -0.87
CA ALA A 175 -16.12 -19.98 -2.09
C ALA A 175 -16.06 -21.51 -2.26
N LEU A 176 -15.78 -22.24 -1.17
CA LEU A 176 -15.76 -23.71 -1.18
C LEU A 176 -17.14 -24.32 -1.37
N GLN A 177 -18.20 -23.73 -0.79
CA GLN A 177 -19.57 -24.17 -0.99
C GLN A 177 -19.97 -24.08 -2.46
N ILE A 178 -19.68 -22.96 -3.12
CA ILE A 178 -19.95 -22.75 -4.55
C ILE A 178 -19.16 -23.78 -5.37
N LEU A 179 -17.88 -23.99 -5.07
CA LEU A 179 -17.06 -24.99 -5.76
C LEU A 179 -17.60 -26.42 -5.63
N ARG A 180 -18.10 -26.80 -4.44
CA ARG A 180 -18.72 -28.12 -4.24
C ARG A 180 -19.99 -28.25 -5.06
N HIS A 181 -20.85 -27.23 -5.01
CA HIS A 181 -22.11 -27.19 -5.78
C HIS A 181 -21.86 -27.35 -7.28
N LEU A 182 -20.94 -26.56 -7.85
CA LEU A 182 -20.57 -26.64 -9.27
C LEU A 182 -19.97 -28.00 -9.64
N LYS A 183 -19.30 -28.69 -8.70
CA LYS A 183 -18.71 -30.01 -8.92
C LYS A 183 -19.74 -31.15 -8.83
N THR A 184 -20.75 -31.02 -7.97
CA THR A 184 -21.72 -32.09 -7.67
C THR A 184 -22.93 -32.12 -8.59
N LYS A 185 -23.24 -31.01 -9.28
CA LYS A 185 -24.36 -31.07 -10.22
C LYS A 185 -23.99 -31.98 -11.40
N ASN A 186 -24.74 -33.07 -11.53
CA ASN A 186 -24.45 -34.21 -12.40
C ASN A 186 -24.76 -33.97 -13.89
N GLY A 187 -24.95 -32.72 -14.34
CA GLY A 187 -24.99 -32.41 -15.76
C GLY A 187 -23.59 -32.55 -16.36
N THR A 188 -23.42 -33.33 -17.43
CA THR A 188 -22.15 -33.44 -18.18
C THR A 188 -21.61 -32.05 -18.57
N PHE A 189 -22.52 -31.14 -18.89
CA PHE A 189 -22.27 -29.74 -19.19
C PHE A 189 -21.65 -28.95 -18.01
N GLU A 190 -22.15 -29.16 -16.78
CA GLU A 190 -21.68 -28.48 -15.58
C GLU A 190 -20.31 -29.00 -15.13
N ALA A 191 -20.02 -30.29 -15.36
CA ALA A 191 -18.70 -30.87 -15.12
C ALA A 191 -17.61 -30.25 -16.01
N ASP A 192 -17.93 -29.99 -17.29
CA ASP A 192 -17.00 -29.31 -18.19
C ASP A 192 -16.87 -27.81 -17.84
N HIS A 193 -17.94 -27.14 -17.42
CA HIS A 193 -17.88 -25.77 -16.90
C HIS A 193 -16.93 -25.63 -15.72
N TYR A 194 -17.05 -26.52 -14.73
CA TYR A 194 -16.15 -26.55 -13.59
C TYR A 194 -14.69 -26.71 -14.05
N ARG A 195 -14.41 -27.67 -14.94
CA ARG A 195 -13.05 -27.91 -15.45
C ARG A 195 -12.47 -26.70 -16.17
N VAL A 196 -13.26 -26.05 -17.00
CA VAL A 196 -12.81 -24.91 -17.79
C VAL A 196 -12.57 -23.70 -16.87
N MET A 197 -13.48 -23.40 -15.94
CA MET A 197 -13.30 -22.36 -14.93
C MET A 197 -12.01 -22.57 -14.11
N MET A 198 -11.77 -23.81 -13.65
CA MET A 198 -10.56 -24.15 -12.89
C MET A 198 -9.26 -24.04 -13.71
N ARG A 199 -9.34 -23.98 -15.05
CA ARG A 199 -8.19 -23.81 -15.95
C ARG A 199 -7.94 -22.34 -16.32
N THR A 200 -8.98 -21.52 -16.36
CA THR A 200 -8.87 -20.12 -16.82
C THR A 200 -8.75 -19.13 -15.68
N TRP A 201 -9.25 -19.46 -14.49
CA TRP A 201 -9.12 -18.64 -13.30
C TRP A 201 -8.13 -19.28 -12.31
N PRO A 202 -7.33 -18.49 -11.58
CA PRO A 202 -6.35 -19.00 -10.62
C PRO A 202 -6.99 -19.47 -9.29
N VAL A 203 -8.14 -20.14 -9.36
CA VAL A 203 -8.96 -20.55 -8.20
C VAL A 203 -8.14 -21.41 -7.23
N SER A 204 -7.40 -22.39 -7.77
CA SER A 204 -6.56 -23.28 -6.96
C SER A 204 -5.44 -22.53 -6.25
N ALA A 205 -4.78 -21.60 -6.96
CA ALA A 205 -3.69 -20.79 -6.42
C ALA A 205 -4.21 -19.85 -5.31
N ALA A 206 -5.35 -19.19 -5.54
CA ALA A 206 -6.00 -18.31 -4.55
C ALA A 206 -6.41 -19.04 -3.27
N ASN A 207 -7.02 -20.23 -3.38
CA ASN A 207 -7.35 -21.05 -2.21
C ASN A 207 -6.09 -21.51 -1.45
N ALA A 208 -5.06 -21.95 -2.18
CA ALA A 208 -3.80 -22.38 -1.57
C ALA A 208 -3.10 -21.22 -0.84
N GLN A 209 -3.06 -20.04 -1.46
CA GLN A 209 -2.44 -18.84 -0.90
C GLN A 209 -3.19 -18.32 0.33
N SER A 210 -4.53 -18.22 0.30
CA SER A 210 -5.31 -17.82 1.47
C SER A 210 -5.08 -18.74 2.68
N LEU A 211 -4.98 -20.06 2.45
CA LEU A 211 -4.62 -21.03 3.48
C LEU A 211 -3.18 -20.88 3.97
N LYS A 212 -2.24 -20.62 3.05
CA LYS A 212 -0.84 -20.40 3.38
C LYS A 212 -0.69 -19.18 4.28
N VAL A 213 -1.27 -18.04 3.91
CA VAL A 213 -1.27 -16.81 4.71
C VAL A 213 -1.83 -17.10 6.10
N ARG A 214 -3.04 -17.67 6.20
CA ARG A 214 -3.62 -18.02 7.49
C ARG A 214 -2.69 -18.89 8.35
N ARG A 215 -2.12 -19.95 7.79
CA ARG A 215 -1.22 -20.86 8.52
C ARG A 215 0.07 -20.18 8.94
N THR A 216 0.66 -19.36 8.07
CA THR A 216 1.88 -18.62 8.38
C THR A 216 1.64 -17.68 9.56
N ILE A 217 0.57 -16.90 9.52
CA ILE A 217 0.22 -15.98 10.61
C ILE A 217 -0.13 -16.75 11.89
N GLN A 218 -0.87 -17.87 11.82
CA GLN A 218 -1.15 -18.72 12.99
C GLN A 218 0.12 -19.30 13.62
N LYS A 219 1.07 -19.78 12.80
CA LYS A 219 2.31 -20.40 13.28
C LYS A 219 3.24 -19.42 13.97
N LEU A 220 3.27 -18.18 13.51
CA LEU A 220 4.09 -17.13 14.09
C LEU A 220 3.52 -16.63 15.43
N GLY A 221 2.34 -17.13 15.79
CA GLY A 221 1.67 -16.85 17.05
C GLY A 221 1.22 -15.40 17.13
N TYR A 222 0.44 -15.09 18.15
CA TYR A 222 0.40 -13.72 18.64
C TYR A 222 1.78 -13.44 19.21
N ALA A 223 2.68 -12.89 18.37
CA ALA A 223 3.94 -12.36 18.84
C ALA A 223 3.64 -11.47 20.06
N ALA A 224 4.51 -11.56 21.08
CA ALA A 224 4.38 -10.75 22.28
C ALA A 224 4.05 -9.32 21.88
N LYS A 225 3.03 -8.74 22.51
CA LYS A 225 2.54 -7.38 22.31
C LYS A 225 3.71 -6.42 21.99
N GLU A 226 3.93 -6.16 20.71
CA GLU A 226 5.08 -5.37 20.25
C GLU A 226 4.85 -3.92 20.67
N ARG A 227 5.88 -3.27 21.25
CA ARG A 227 5.82 -1.85 21.56
C ARG A 227 5.88 -1.07 20.26
N VAL A 228 5.03 -0.05 20.13
CA VAL A 228 4.96 0.83 18.96
C VAL A 228 5.12 2.27 19.43
N ASP A 229 6.15 2.94 18.95
CA ASP A 229 6.28 4.39 19.14
C ASP A 229 5.77 5.09 17.87
N VAL A 230 4.78 5.96 18.01
CA VAL A 230 4.28 6.86 16.96
C VAL A 230 4.90 8.23 17.19
N ILE A 231 5.85 8.59 16.34
CA ILE A 231 6.69 9.78 16.43
C ILE A 231 6.13 10.84 15.48
N ILE A 232 5.56 11.91 16.05
CA ILE A 232 4.99 13.02 15.29
C ILE A 232 5.85 14.25 15.54
N VAL A 233 6.44 14.82 14.50
CA VAL A 233 7.21 16.07 14.62
C VAL A 233 6.30 17.25 14.27
N ALA A 234 5.98 18.09 15.26
CA ALA A 234 4.88 19.05 15.17
C ALA A 234 5.22 20.50 15.53
N CYS A 235 4.57 21.44 14.85
CA CYS A 235 4.59 22.86 15.17
C CYS A 235 3.16 23.42 15.33
N LYS A 236 2.66 24.22 14.38
CA LYS A 236 1.39 24.96 14.50
C LYS A 236 0.17 24.21 13.95
N ARG A 237 0.33 22.97 13.47
CA ARG A 237 -0.75 22.23 12.82
C ARG A 237 -1.68 21.59 13.84
N ASP A 238 -2.94 21.45 13.43
CA ASP A 238 -3.94 20.71 14.20
C ASP A 238 -3.61 19.22 14.18
N LEU A 239 -3.56 18.63 15.37
CA LEU A 239 -3.27 17.22 15.60
C LEU A 239 -4.53 16.42 16.00
N THR A 240 -5.73 16.97 15.86
CA THR A 240 -6.99 16.24 16.16
C THR A 240 -7.12 14.93 15.38
N TRP A 241 -6.51 14.82 14.19
CA TRP A 241 -6.48 13.57 13.42
C TRP A 241 -5.81 12.41 14.16
N VAL A 242 -4.95 12.69 15.15
CA VAL A 242 -4.31 11.66 15.98
C VAL A 242 -5.34 10.85 16.77
N ASP A 243 -6.51 11.43 17.06
CA ASP A 243 -7.60 10.77 17.78
C ASP A 243 -8.24 9.61 16.98
N VAL A 244 -8.01 9.54 15.66
CA VAL A 244 -8.52 8.44 14.82
C VAL A 244 -7.59 7.23 14.76
N LEU A 245 -6.41 7.32 15.37
CA LEU A 245 -5.45 6.21 15.40
C LEU A 245 -5.91 5.10 16.38
N PRO A 246 -5.70 3.81 16.06
CA PRO A 246 -6.09 2.70 16.91
C PRO A 246 -5.11 2.53 18.10
N VAL A 247 -5.12 3.48 19.04
CA VAL A 247 -4.23 3.48 20.20
C VAL A 247 -4.54 2.30 21.11
N THR A 248 -3.50 1.56 21.53
CA THR A 248 -3.58 0.45 22.47
C THR A 248 -2.55 0.64 23.59
N SER A 249 -2.58 -0.21 24.62
CA SER A 249 -1.66 -0.12 25.76
C SER A 249 -0.17 -0.23 25.41
N ASN A 250 0.17 -0.78 24.24
CA ASN A 250 1.55 -0.96 23.79
C ASN A 250 1.98 0.11 22.79
N MET A 251 1.08 1.03 22.44
CA MET A 251 1.35 2.13 21.54
C MET A 251 1.59 3.40 22.33
N GLN A 252 2.69 4.08 22.07
CA GLN A 252 3.00 5.38 22.64
C GLN A 252 3.03 6.44 21.55
N ILE A 253 2.25 7.51 21.75
CA ILE A 253 2.32 8.68 20.88
C ILE A 253 3.30 9.68 21.50
N LEU A 254 4.34 10.00 20.73
CA LEU A 254 5.43 10.89 21.09
C LEU A 254 5.41 12.09 20.15
N ILE A 255 5.16 13.27 20.69
CA ILE A 255 5.07 14.49 19.89
C ILE A 255 6.32 15.32 20.11
N TYR A 256 7.15 15.42 19.08
CA TYR A 256 8.38 16.21 19.07
C TYR A 256 8.06 17.62 18.59
N VAL A 257 8.08 18.56 19.54
CA VAL A 257 7.59 19.92 19.34
C VAL A 257 8.69 20.82 18.75
N LYS A 258 8.49 21.31 17.52
CA LYS A 258 9.36 22.22 16.77
C LYS A 258 9.24 23.70 17.18
N CYS A 259 8.13 24.09 17.82
CA CYS A 259 7.87 25.48 18.22
C CYS A 259 7.04 25.59 19.51
N LYS A 260 7.21 26.67 20.27
CA LYS A 260 6.60 26.84 21.61
C LYS A 260 5.08 26.72 21.58
N GLU A 261 4.44 27.17 20.50
CA GLU A 261 2.99 27.12 20.34
C GLU A 261 2.41 25.70 20.27
N ALA A 262 3.17 24.69 19.84
CA ALA A 262 2.65 23.32 19.82
C ALA A 262 2.48 22.74 21.23
N GLN A 263 3.21 23.26 22.23
CA GLN A 263 3.15 22.75 23.61
C GLN A 263 1.79 22.98 24.26
N SER A 264 1.03 23.98 23.80
CA SER A 264 -0.32 24.27 24.29
C SER A 264 -1.41 23.49 23.55
N SER A 265 -1.06 22.64 22.57
CA SER A 265 -2.03 21.80 21.85
C SER A 265 -2.79 20.88 22.82
N PRO A 266 -4.13 20.70 22.66
CA PRO A 266 -4.91 19.75 23.46
C PRO A 266 -4.36 18.32 23.41
N VAL A 267 -3.72 17.94 22.30
CA VAL A 267 -3.10 16.61 22.16
C VAL A 267 -1.89 16.47 23.10
N CYS A 268 -1.15 17.55 23.37
CA CYS A 268 -0.05 17.54 24.33
C CYS A 268 -0.48 17.34 25.78
N GLN A 269 -1.76 17.55 26.10
CA GLN A 269 -2.29 17.25 27.43
C GLN A 269 -2.57 15.75 27.62
N ARG A 270 -2.80 15.02 26.52
CA ARG A 270 -3.18 13.60 26.52
C ARG A 270 -2.04 12.67 26.09
N ALA A 271 -1.10 13.17 25.28
CA ALA A 271 0.07 12.46 24.78
C ALA A 271 1.37 13.02 25.38
N LYS A 272 2.46 12.26 25.27
CA LYS A 272 3.77 12.70 25.77
C LYS A 272 4.40 13.68 24.78
N CYS A 273 4.26 14.97 25.04
CA CYS A 273 4.98 16.00 24.30
C CYS A 273 6.42 16.15 24.77
N ILE A 274 7.33 16.06 23.80
CA ILE A 274 8.77 16.15 23.97
C ILE A 274 9.20 17.45 23.28
N PRO A 275 9.75 18.43 24.02
CA PRO A 275 10.40 19.56 23.40
C PRO A 275 11.54 19.08 22.49
N SER A 276 11.53 19.49 21.22
CA SER A 276 12.60 19.21 20.25
C SER A 276 13.09 20.49 19.56
N TRP A 277 12.75 21.65 20.12
CA TRP A 277 13.18 22.95 19.64
C TRP A 277 14.45 23.33 20.40
N HIS A 278 15.59 23.48 19.72
CA HIS A 278 16.80 24.05 20.33
C HIS A 278 17.66 24.85 19.33
N LEU A 279 17.03 25.50 18.36
CA LEU A 279 17.71 26.51 17.54
C LEU A 279 17.00 27.85 17.67
N ASP A 280 16.84 28.35 18.90
CA ASP A 280 16.85 29.80 19.07
C ASP A 280 18.32 30.21 19.06
N ARG A 281 18.64 31.20 18.23
CA ARG A 281 19.99 31.68 17.87
C ARG A 281 20.85 32.10 19.07
N GLU A 282 20.26 32.17 20.26
CA GLU A 282 20.86 32.63 21.52
C GLU A 282 21.14 31.50 22.52
N ASP A 283 20.52 30.32 22.38
CA ASP A 283 20.78 29.17 23.25
C ASP A 283 21.89 28.30 22.64
N SER A 284 23.14 28.67 22.94
CA SER A 284 24.37 27.91 22.61
C SER A 284 24.50 26.55 23.33
N ALA A 285 23.40 25.99 23.81
CA ALA A 285 23.40 24.75 24.56
C ALA A 285 23.82 23.57 23.66
N GLN A 286 24.86 22.84 24.10
CA GLN A 286 25.20 21.52 23.56
C GLN A 286 23.93 20.65 23.52
N GLY A 287 23.52 20.21 22.32
CA GLY A 287 22.28 19.43 22.13
C GLY A 287 21.21 20.10 21.26
N ALA A 288 21.55 21.12 20.49
CA ALA A 288 20.64 21.77 19.55
C ALA A 288 20.03 20.78 18.53
N VAL A 289 18.69 20.73 18.47
CA VAL A 289 17.92 19.93 17.51
C VAL A 289 17.34 20.88 16.47
N GLN A 290 17.56 20.55 15.20
CA GLN A 290 16.97 21.28 14.10
C GLN A 290 15.44 21.15 14.14
N SER A 291 14.74 22.26 13.97
CA SER A 291 13.28 22.35 14.07
C SER A 291 12.53 21.80 12.85
N ASP A 292 13.14 20.89 12.09
CA ASP A 292 12.51 20.17 10.99
C ASP A 292 12.22 18.72 11.33
N GLU A 293 11.51 18.04 10.43
CA GLU A 293 11.08 16.65 10.59
C GLU A 293 12.28 15.71 10.82
N CYS A 294 13.35 15.94 10.08
CA CYS A 294 14.54 15.11 10.10
C CYS A 294 15.28 15.21 11.43
N GLY A 295 15.44 16.42 11.96
CA GLY A 295 16.00 16.65 13.28
C GLY A 295 15.17 15.99 14.38
N GLY A 296 13.84 16.07 14.31
CA GLY A 296 12.96 15.41 15.26
C GLY A 296 13.08 13.87 15.24
N TYR A 297 13.19 13.27 14.05
CA TYR A 297 13.35 11.82 13.89
C TYR A 297 14.69 11.33 14.41
N LEU A 298 15.79 12.00 14.06
CA LEU A 298 17.12 11.65 14.56
C LEU A 298 17.22 11.85 16.07
N TYR A 299 16.64 12.93 16.61
CA TYR A 299 16.60 13.15 18.04
C TYR A 299 15.84 12.02 18.77
N HIS A 300 14.74 11.51 18.22
CA HIS A 300 14.07 10.32 18.76
C HIS A 300 15.02 9.10 18.77
N ILE A 301 15.62 8.78 17.62
CA ILE A 301 16.51 7.62 17.47
C ILE A 301 17.67 7.71 18.45
N LEU A 302 18.36 8.85 18.51
CA LEU A 302 19.50 9.08 19.40
C LEU A 302 19.10 8.92 20.88
N ARG A 303 17.98 9.51 21.28
CA ARG A 303 17.49 9.47 22.67
C ARG A 303 17.00 8.09 23.08
N GLN A 304 16.46 7.30 22.16
CA GLN A 304 15.83 6.01 22.47
C GLN A 304 16.64 4.81 21.98
N TYR A 305 17.84 5.00 21.42
CA TYR A 305 18.59 3.95 20.72
C TYR A 305 18.71 2.61 21.49
N SER A 306 18.98 2.67 22.81
CA SER A 306 19.06 1.50 23.69
C SER A 306 17.70 0.86 24.01
N GLU A 307 16.62 1.66 23.98
CA GLU A 307 15.26 1.30 24.42
C GLU A 307 14.20 1.49 23.32
N LEU A 308 14.62 1.40 22.05
CA LEU A 308 13.73 1.52 20.89
C LEU A 308 12.56 0.55 21.02
N ALA A 309 11.35 1.05 20.76
CA ALA A 309 10.19 0.22 20.51
C ALA A 309 10.45 -0.72 19.32
N GLU A 310 9.84 -1.91 19.33
CA GLU A 310 9.86 -2.86 18.21
C GLU A 310 9.55 -2.19 16.88
N TRP A 311 8.58 -1.27 16.88
CA TRP A 311 8.24 -0.45 15.73
C TRP A 311 8.27 1.03 16.04
N SER A 312 8.82 1.80 15.09
CA SER A 312 8.77 3.25 15.08
C SER A 312 8.01 3.73 13.84
N VAL A 313 7.00 4.56 14.06
CA VAL A 313 6.16 5.16 13.01
C VAL A 313 6.46 6.66 12.97
N PHE A 314 7.15 7.12 11.94
CA PHE A 314 7.58 8.51 11.79
C PHE A 314 6.57 9.28 10.92
N LEU A 315 6.03 10.36 11.47
CA LEU A 315 4.95 11.16 10.86
C LEU A 315 5.25 12.65 10.97
N GLN A 316 4.71 13.40 10.00
CA GLN A 316 4.68 14.87 10.02
C GLN A 316 3.38 15.34 10.69
N ASP A 317 3.34 16.59 11.14
CA ASP A 317 2.14 17.13 11.80
C ASP A 317 0.94 17.37 10.86
N ASP A 318 1.19 17.42 9.56
CA ASP A 318 0.17 17.46 8.51
C ASP A 318 0.07 16.15 7.71
N ALA A 319 0.43 15.01 8.33
CA ALA A 319 0.35 13.67 7.73
C ALA A 319 -0.92 13.40 6.88
N PRO A 320 -2.16 13.74 7.32
CA PRO A 320 -3.37 13.48 6.52
C PRO A 320 -3.40 14.17 5.14
N ARG A 321 -2.55 15.16 4.89
CA ARG A 321 -2.44 15.83 3.59
C ARG A 321 -1.57 15.06 2.60
N HIS A 322 -0.74 14.14 3.09
CA HIS A 322 0.28 13.43 2.32
C HIS A 322 0.11 11.90 2.33
N LEU A 323 -0.68 11.37 3.26
CA LEU A 323 -1.04 9.94 3.32
C LEU A 323 -2.54 9.73 3.56
N HIS A 324 -3.02 8.53 3.24
CA HIS A 324 -4.36 8.10 3.69
C HIS A 324 -4.28 7.53 5.09
N LEU A 325 -5.06 8.11 6.00
CA LEU A 325 -5.18 7.61 7.37
C LEU A 325 -5.71 6.17 7.44
N GLY A 326 -6.52 5.76 6.46
CA GLY A 326 -6.96 4.37 6.33
C GLY A 326 -5.80 3.39 6.09
N TYR A 327 -4.79 3.80 5.31
CA TYR A 327 -3.57 3.02 5.09
C TYR A 327 -2.71 2.94 6.34
N LEU A 328 -2.49 4.08 7.01
CA LEU A 328 -1.78 4.10 8.29
C LEU A 328 -2.47 3.19 9.32
N ASN A 329 -3.79 3.28 9.45
CA ASN A 329 -4.57 2.43 10.35
C ASN A 329 -4.45 0.95 10.00
N LEU A 330 -4.39 0.60 8.71
CA LEU A 330 -4.19 -0.76 8.25
C LEU A 330 -2.81 -1.29 8.68
N VAL A 331 -1.74 -0.51 8.45
CA VAL A 331 -0.37 -0.85 8.86
C VAL A 331 -0.28 -1.00 10.38
N LEU A 332 -0.86 -0.07 11.14
CA LEU A 332 -0.90 -0.14 12.61
C LEU A 332 -1.64 -1.37 13.11
N LYS A 333 -2.78 -1.75 12.51
CA LYS A 333 -3.48 -2.99 12.87
C LYS A 333 -2.65 -4.23 12.57
N MET A 334 -1.91 -4.26 11.46
CA MET A 334 -1.02 -5.37 11.14
C MET A 334 0.15 -5.48 12.12
N ILE A 335 0.71 -4.35 12.57
CA ILE A 335 1.74 -4.32 13.63
C ILE A 335 1.16 -4.84 14.94
N LEU A 336 0.02 -4.29 15.39
CA LEU A 336 -0.61 -4.67 16.65
C LEU A 336 -1.06 -6.14 16.68
N ALA A 337 -1.37 -6.71 15.52
CA ALA A 337 -1.69 -8.13 15.35
C ALA A 337 -0.46 -9.02 15.14
N GLY A 338 0.75 -8.45 15.06
CA GLY A 338 2.02 -9.15 14.77
C GLY A 338 2.11 -9.69 13.33
N THR A 339 1.14 -9.37 12.47
CA THR A 339 1.05 -9.93 11.13
C THR A 339 1.98 -9.25 10.14
N LEU A 340 2.38 -8.00 10.40
CA LEU A 340 3.38 -7.31 9.59
C LEU A 340 4.76 -7.98 9.70
N SER A 341 5.25 -8.20 10.93
CA SER A 341 6.48 -8.95 11.23
C SER A 341 6.47 -10.35 10.62
N ALA A 342 5.30 -10.97 10.60
CA ALA A 342 5.11 -12.32 10.09
C ALA A 342 5.12 -12.41 8.56
N SER A 343 4.63 -11.37 7.89
CA SER A 343 4.45 -11.34 6.43
C SER A 343 5.67 -10.78 5.71
N ALA A 344 6.41 -9.89 6.35
CA ALA A 344 7.63 -9.30 5.82
C ALA A 344 8.72 -9.32 6.89
N ARG A 345 9.91 -9.82 6.54
CA ARG A 345 11.02 -9.90 7.49
C ARG A 345 11.68 -8.51 7.59
N ARG A 346 11.48 -7.81 8.70
CA ARG A 346 12.07 -6.48 9.00
C ARG A 346 11.71 -5.39 7.96
N PRO A 347 10.43 -5.15 7.67
CA PRO A 347 10.07 -4.22 6.62
C PRO A 347 10.35 -2.77 7.02
N PHE A 348 10.80 -2.00 6.04
CA PHE A 348 10.58 -0.57 5.96
C PHE A 348 9.30 -0.36 5.13
N VAL A 349 8.31 0.33 5.67
CA VAL A 349 7.04 0.57 4.96
C VAL A 349 6.84 2.07 4.79
N HIS A 350 6.88 2.54 3.54
CA HIS A 350 6.54 3.92 3.24
C HIS A 350 5.03 4.15 3.31
N LEU A 351 4.60 5.21 3.99
CA LEU A 351 3.18 5.49 4.24
C LEU A 351 2.54 6.37 3.18
N ASN A 352 3.30 7.23 2.52
CA ASN A 352 2.78 8.15 1.49
C ASN A 352 2.62 7.46 0.15
N ASN A 353 1.67 7.93 -0.68
CA ASN A 353 1.42 7.39 -2.02
C ASN A 353 2.23 8.09 -3.10
N ASP A 354 2.38 9.41 -2.97
CA ASP A 354 3.06 10.21 -3.97
C ASP A 354 4.52 9.78 -4.04
N ARG A 355 5.05 9.72 -5.26
CA ARG A 355 6.45 9.37 -5.49
C ARG A 355 7.24 10.58 -5.94
N HIS A 356 8.45 10.70 -5.38
CA HIS A 356 9.44 11.57 -5.98
C HIS A 356 9.89 10.98 -7.31
N LEU A 357 10.16 11.85 -8.30
CA LEU A 357 10.90 11.45 -9.48
C LEU A 357 12.29 10.96 -9.08
N MET A 358 12.90 10.13 -9.92
CA MET A 358 14.30 9.72 -9.72
C MET A 358 15.18 10.97 -9.57
N TYR A 359 15.90 11.05 -8.46
CA TYR A 359 16.60 12.26 -8.04
C TYR A 359 18.07 11.95 -7.75
N TRP A 360 18.94 12.86 -8.17
CA TRP A 360 20.36 12.83 -7.86
C TRP A 360 20.92 14.25 -7.93
N THR A 361 21.76 14.61 -6.96
CA THR A 361 22.54 15.85 -6.96
C THR A 361 23.93 15.59 -6.37
N PRO A 362 24.94 16.41 -6.72
CA PRO A 362 26.25 16.33 -6.10
C PRO A 362 26.20 16.45 -4.56
N CYS A 363 25.31 17.29 -4.03
CA CYS A 363 25.13 17.42 -2.58
C CYS A 363 24.58 16.13 -1.96
N LEU A 364 23.56 15.50 -2.57
CA LEU A 364 23.02 14.22 -2.09
C LEU A 364 24.07 13.11 -2.12
N ALA A 365 24.88 13.06 -3.19
CA ALA A 365 25.98 12.10 -3.31
C ALA A 365 27.02 12.30 -2.19
N SER A 366 27.39 13.55 -1.90
CA SER A 366 28.38 13.87 -0.85
C SER A 366 27.87 13.53 0.55
N ILE A 367 26.58 13.79 0.84
CA ILE A 367 25.95 13.36 2.10
C ILE A 367 25.93 11.84 2.21
N ALA A 368 25.53 11.15 1.14
CA ALA A 368 25.50 9.69 1.12
C ALA A 368 26.91 9.12 1.35
N GLU A 369 27.93 9.65 0.69
CA GLU A 369 29.33 9.22 0.87
C GLU A 369 29.81 9.43 2.31
N LEU A 370 29.56 10.62 2.87
CA LEU A 370 29.94 10.95 4.24
C LEU A 370 29.29 10.01 5.27
N LEU A 371 28.04 9.60 5.03
CA LEU A 371 27.33 8.64 5.87
C LEU A 371 27.71 7.18 5.57
N GLY A 372 28.57 6.89 4.58
CA GLY A 372 28.89 5.54 4.16
C GLY A 372 27.71 4.81 3.49
N LEU A 373 26.84 5.56 2.81
CA LEU A 373 25.73 5.08 1.99
C LEU A 373 26.13 5.07 0.49
N PRO A 374 25.38 4.40 -0.39
CA PRO A 374 25.67 4.38 -1.82
C PRO A 374 25.56 5.78 -2.49
N ALA A 375 26.69 6.43 -2.74
CA ALA A 375 26.73 7.82 -3.28
C ALA A 375 26.54 7.92 -4.80
N ASN A 376 26.96 6.91 -5.57
CA ASN A 376 26.97 6.92 -7.04
C ASN A 376 25.70 6.33 -7.66
N LYS A 377 24.54 6.50 -7.01
CA LYS A 377 23.26 5.93 -7.45
C LYS A 377 22.18 7.01 -7.55
N MET A 378 21.23 6.80 -8.45
CA MET A 378 19.98 7.55 -8.46
C MET A 378 19.11 7.09 -7.28
N PHE A 379 18.38 8.02 -6.67
CA PHE A 379 17.46 7.73 -5.58
C PHE A 379 16.03 7.86 -6.09
N ALA A 380 15.17 6.91 -5.74
CA ALA A 380 13.74 7.00 -6.03
C ALA A 380 12.98 6.53 -4.80
N SER A 381 12.29 7.46 -4.15
CA SER A 381 11.51 7.22 -2.94
C SER A 381 10.09 7.76 -3.11
N TYR A 382 9.32 7.63 -2.05
CA TYR A 382 8.03 8.28 -1.91
C TYR A 382 8.22 9.69 -1.33
N CYS A 383 7.28 10.57 -1.65
CA CYS A 383 7.28 11.94 -1.16
C CYS A 383 6.98 11.98 0.33
N CYS A 384 7.62 12.92 1.01
CA CYS A 384 7.62 13.19 2.44
C CYS A 384 8.13 12.04 3.32
N SER A 385 8.86 12.40 4.37
CA SER A 385 9.52 11.46 5.29
C SER A 385 8.53 10.78 6.26
N GLN A 386 7.60 9.96 5.75
CA GLN A 386 6.59 9.29 6.57
C GLN A 386 6.59 7.79 6.32
N PHE A 387 7.03 7.04 7.33
CA PHE A 387 7.32 5.62 7.18
C PHE A 387 7.26 4.87 8.51
N VAL A 388 7.17 3.55 8.41
CA VAL A 388 7.28 2.61 9.54
C VAL A 388 8.55 1.80 9.38
N VAL A 389 9.29 1.65 10.47
CA VAL A 389 10.54 0.89 10.48
C VAL A 389 10.64 0.05 11.75
N HIS A 390 11.12 -1.18 11.59
CA HIS A 390 11.37 -2.10 12.70
C HIS A 390 12.70 -1.76 13.40
N LYS A 391 12.78 -1.92 14.73
CA LYS A 391 13.98 -1.60 15.53
C LYS A 391 15.27 -2.22 15.00
N ASP A 392 15.19 -3.43 14.45
CA ASP A 392 16.35 -4.14 13.92
C ASP A 392 17.00 -3.35 12.78
N ARG A 393 16.19 -2.71 11.90
CA ARG A 393 16.70 -1.88 10.80
C ARG A 393 17.35 -0.60 11.30
N ILE A 394 16.80 0.01 12.36
CA ILE A 394 17.46 1.14 13.03
C ILE A 394 18.81 0.69 13.61
N ARG A 395 18.88 -0.51 14.19
CA ARG A 395 20.10 -1.05 14.80
C ARG A 395 21.13 -1.61 13.81
N GLU A 396 20.79 -1.74 12.52
CA GLU A 396 21.77 -2.05 11.48
C GLU A 396 22.82 -0.94 11.35
N ARG A 397 22.52 0.27 11.83
CA ARG A 397 23.46 1.38 11.97
C ARG A 397 23.80 1.62 13.44
N THR A 398 25.04 2.03 13.71
CA THR A 398 25.51 2.32 15.08
C THR A 398 24.93 3.65 15.59
N LEU A 399 24.94 3.86 16.90
CA LEU A 399 24.58 5.17 17.48
C LEU A 399 25.43 6.31 16.87
N ALA A 400 26.73 6.06 16.64
CA ALA A 400 27.65 7.03 16.04
C ALA A 400 27.25 7.44 14.62
N PHE A 401 26.68 6.53 13.82
CA PHE A 401 26.13 6.87 12.51
C PHE A 401 25.01 7.92 12.63
N TYR A 402 24.08 7.73 13.57
CA TYR A 402 22.98 8.68 13.77
C TYR A 402 23.45 10.02 14.35
N GLN A 403 24.53 10.01 15.14
CA GLN A 403 25.17 11.24 15.61
C GLN A 403 25.76 12.02 14.43
N ALA A 404 26.51 11.36 13.54
CA ALA A 404 27.04 11.99 12.33
C ALA A 404 25.93 12.53 11.41
N ALA A 405 24.80 11.81 11.31
CA ALA A 405 23.62 12.27 10.57
C ALA A 405 22.99 13.54 11.20
N GLN A 406 22.93 13.60 12.53
CA GLN A 406 22.44 14.79 13.25
C GLN A 406 23.41 15.98 13.09
N ASP A 407 24.72 15.72 13.19
CA ASP A 407 25.78 16.71 13.02
C ASP A 407 25.66 17.40 11.64
N LEU A 408 25.43 16.60 10.59
CA LEU A 408 25.17 17.09 9.25
C LEU A 408 23.98 18.05 9.15
N LEU A 409 22.87 17.71 9.80
CA LEU A 409 21.68 18.55 9.81
C LEU A 409 21.93 19.87 10.55
N THR A 410 22.55 19.79 11.72
CA THR A 410 22.80 20.98 12.56
C THR A 410 23.85 21.93 11.97
N GLY A 411 24.60 21.50 10.96
CA GLY A 411 25.63 22.31 10.31
C GLY A 411 26.95 22.35 11.07
N THR A 412 27.21 21.36 11.94
CA THR A 412 28.51 21.21 12.61
C THR A 412 29.60 20.68 11.68
N VAL A 413 29.22 20.07 10.56
CA VAL A 413 30.14 19.64 9.51
C VAL A 413 30.45 20.83 8.60
N GLU A 414 31.74 21.17 8.49
CA GLU A 414 32.23 22.21 7.57
C GLU A 414 31.84 21.89 6.12
N SER A 415 31.66 22.94 5.31
CA SER A 415 31.07 22.92 3.96
C SER A 415 31.26 21.61 3.18
N LEU A 416 30.18 20.87 2.95
CA LEU A 416 30.20 19.73 2.03
C LEU A 416 30.36 20.20 0.59
N GLU A 417 31.28 19.56 -0.13
CA GLU A 417 31.45 19.75 -1.57
C GLU A 417 30.11 19.48 -2.29
N GLY A 418 29.80 20.29 -3.30
CA GLY A 418 28.53 20.18 -4.03
C GLY A 418 27.28 20.67 -3.29
N CYS A 419 27.37 21.04 -2.01
CA CYS A 419 26.27 21.60 -1.21
C CYS A 419 26.30 23.14 -1.12
N VAL A 420 26.96 23.83 -2.06
CA VAL A 420 27.18 25.31 -2.05
C VAL A 420 25.88 26.12 -1.95
N HIS A 421 24.74 25.54 -2.33
CA HIS A 421 23.41 26.18 -2.28
C HIS A 421 22.52 25.71 -1.14
N ALA A 422 22.99 24.81 -0.27
CA ALA A 422 22.32 24.50 0.98
C ALA A 422 22.68 25.61 1.97
N PRO A 423 21.75 26.51 2.34
CA PRO A 423 22.06 27.56 3.29
C PRO A 423 22.51 26.91 4.60
N ASN A 424 23.67 27.31 5.12
CA ASN A 424 24.07 26.93 6.47
C ASN A 424 22.96 27.36 7.43
N SER A 425 22.60 26.50 8.37
CA SER A 425 21.59 26.72 9.41
C SER A 425 21.76 28.08 10.13
N HIS A 426 22.99 28.59 10.19
CA HIS A 426 23.36 29.86 10.81
C HIS A 426 23.26 31.11 9.93
N SER A 427 23.12 30.97 8.62
CA SER A 427 22.98 32.11 7.71
C SER A 427 21.54 32.64 7.75
N LEU A 428 21.38 33.94 8.05
CA LEU A 428 20.08 34.62 7.92
C LEU A 428 19.55 34.34 6.51
N PRO A 429 18.28 33.91 6.35
CA PRO A 429 17.72 33.69 5.03
C PRO A 429 17.85 35.00 4.26
N SER A 430 18.78 35.04 3.31
CA SER A 430 18.87 36.13 2.36
C SER A 430 17.53 36.16 1.65
N VAL A 431 16.84 37.31 1.71
CA VAL A 431 15.52 37.46 1.09
C VAL A 431 15.64 36.94 -0.33
N PRO A 432 14.93 35.86 -0.71
CA PRO A 432 15.09 35.25 -2.00
C PRO A 432 14.84 36.34 -3.03
N SER A 433 15.86 36.68 -3.82
CA SER A 433 15.68 37.65 -4.89
C SER A 433 14.54 37.12 -5.77
N THR A 434 13.61 37.98 -6.17
CA THR A 434 12.37 37.59 -6.85
C THR A 434 12.59 36.79 -8.16
N ARG A 435 13.83 36.75 -8.67
CA ARG A 435 14.27 35.95 -9.83
C ARG A 435 14.91 34.60 -9.48
N GLN A 436 15.25 34.36 -8.22
CA GLN A 436 15.77 33.09 -7.69
C GLN A 436 14.80 32.54 -6.63
N ARG A 437 13.61 32.13 -7.09
CA ARG A 437 12.87 31.03 -6.41
C ARG A 437 13.56 29.68 -6.66
N SER A 438 14.87 29.67 -6.86
CA SER A 438 15.67 28.45 -6.90
C SER A 438 15.49 27.80 -5.54
N PHE A 439 14.84 26.63 -5.55
CA PHE A 439 14.67 25.73 -4.43
C PHE A 439 15.96 25.68 -3.61
N GLN A 440 16.02 26.42 -2.50
CA GLN A 440 17.08 26.23 -1.52
C GLN A 440 16.82 24.85 -0.92
N ILE A 441 17.54 23.87 -1.43
CA ILE A 441 17.46 22.49 -0.95
C ILE A 441 18.07 22.50 0.45
N ARG A 442 17.21 22.36 1.47
CA ARG A 442 17.65 22.16 2.85
C ARG A 442 18.13 20.73 3.01
N PHE A 443 19.08 20.48 3.91
CA PHE A 443 19.56 19.12 4.18
C PHE A 443 18.42 18.16 4.52
N CYS A 444 17.42 18.58 5.32
CA CYS A 444 16.28 17.70 5.61
C CYS A 444 15.49 17.28 4.36
N HIS A 445 15.41 18.11 3.31
CA HIS A 445 14.80 17.69 2.05
C HIS A 445 15.60 16.56 1.37
N LEU A 446 16.93 16.58 1.48
CA LEU A 446 17.78 15.50 0.96
C LEU A 446 17.60 14.19 1.75
N TYR A 447 17.34 14.27 3.06
CA TYR A 447 17.04 13.11 3.88
C TYR A 447 15.77 12.36 3.44
N GLU A 448 14.80 13.04 2.82
CA GLU A 448 13.61 12.36 2.26
C GLU A 448 13.97 11.26 1.25
N PHE A 449 15.09 11.44 0.54
CA PHE A 449 15.62 10.47 -0.43
C PHE A 449 16.54 9.43 0.19
N LEU A 450 16.92 9.60 1.46
CA LEU A 450 17.90 8.75 2.13
C LEU A 450 17.30 7.87 3.21
N TRP A 451 16.12 8.19 3.78
CA TRP A 451 15.57 7.43 4.90
C TRP A 451 15.51 5.92 4.65
N HIS A 452 14.98 5.49 3.51
CA HIS A 452 14.91 4.07 3.19
C HIS A 452 16.31 3.43 3.08
N VAL A 453 17.28 4.14 2.51
CA VAL A 453 18.67 3.68 2.37
C VAL A 453 19.41 3.65 3.71
N ILE A 454 19.14 4.62 4.60
CA ILE A 454 19.62 4.64 5.97
C ILE A 454 19.21 3.35 6.69
N PHE A 455 17.96 2.92 6.47
CA PHE A 455 17.39 1.69 7.02
C PHE A 455 17.60 0.43 6.15
N GLY A 456 18.54 0.48 5.21
CA GLY A 456 19.03 -0.70 4.51
C GLY A 456 18.18 -1.17 3.33
N GLU A 457 17.31 -0.32 2.79
CA GLU A 457 16.60 -0.57 1.53
C GLU A 457 17.43 -0.13 0.31
N ASP A 458 17.01 -0.58 -0.87
CA ASP A 458 17.62 -0.19 -2.15
C ASP A 458 17.40 1.30 -2.47
N PRO A 459 18.39 2.02 -3.04
CA PRO A 459 18.24 3.43 -3.39
C PRO A 459 17.05 3.77 -4.28
N ILE A 460 16.59 2.82 -5.09
CA ILE A 460 15.40 2.93 -5.92
C ILE A 460 14.36 1.97 -5.35
N LEU A 461 13.38 2.51 -4.62
CA LEU A 461 12.27 1.71 -4.14
C LEU A 461 11.36 1.30 -5.31
N PRO A 462 10.82 0.07 -5.30
CA PRO A 462 9.75 -0.29 -6.22
C PRO A 462 8.50 0.57 -5.97
N ARG A 463 7.55 0.54 -6.91
CA ARG A 463 6.19 1.01 -6.58
C ARG A 463 5.57 0.04 -5.59
N ARG A 464 4.72 0.52 -4.69
CA ARG A 464 4.12 -0.22 -3.58
C ARG A 464 3.33 -1.41 -4.10
N GLU A 465 2.57 -1.21 -5.17
CA GLU A 465 1.82 -2.25 -5.86
C GLU A 465 2.72 -3.31 -6.51
N ASP A 466 3.95 -2.95 -6.86
CA ASP A 466 4.96 -3.84 -7.45
C ASP A 466 5.91 -4.45 -6.41
N ASP A 467 5.86 -3.99 -5.15
CA ASP A 467 6.76 -4.42 -4.10
C ASP A 467 6.39 -5.80 -3.57
N ALA A 468 7.09 -6.83 -4.05
CA ALA A 468 6.89 -8.21 -3.64
C ALA A 468 7.27 -8.49 -2.16
N ASN A 469 7.99 -7.58 -1.50
CA ASN A 469 8.33 -7.71 -0.09
C ASN A 469 7.19 -7.25 0.83
N LEU A 470 6.21 -6.51 0.30
CA LEU A 470 5.04 -6.10 1.05
C LEU A 470 3.96 -7.21 1.08
N PRO A 471 3.22 -7.33 2.19
CA PRO A 471 2.02 -8.18 2.24
C PRO A 471 1.02 -7.76 1.15
N SER A 472 0.30 -8.72 0.55
CA SER A 472 -0.65 -8.45 -0.55
C SER A 472 -1.59 -7.28 -0.24
N LEU A 473 -2.08 -7.20 0.99
CA LEU A 473 -3.01 -6.16 1.44
C LEU A 473 -2.41 -4.74 1.50
N LEU A 474 -1.08 -4.62 1.58
CA LEU A 474 -0.39 -3.32 1.55
C LEU A 474 0.04 -2.93 0.12
N ARG A 475 -0.12 -3.80 -0.87
CA ARG A 475 0.33 -3.59 -2.26
C ARG A 475 -0.76 -2.93 -3.11
N PHE A 476 -1.20 -1.73 -2.73
CA PHE A 476 -2.12 -0.94 -3.54
C PHE A 476 -1.58 0.46 -3.84
N THR A 477 -2.00 0.99 -4.97
CA THR A 477 -1.82 2.39 -5.33
C THR A 477 -3.14 3.12 -5.20
N VAL A 478 -3.07 4.42 -4.96
CA VAL A 478 -4.24 5.30 -5.00
C VAL A 478 -4.42 5.91 -6.39
N ASP A 479 -3.47 5.70 -7.30
CA ASP A 479 -3.51 6.24 -8.65
C ASP A 479 -4.57 5.52 -9.51
N ASP A 480 -5.81 6.04 -9.43
CA ASP A 480 -6.85 6.34 -10.45
C ASP A 480 -7.16 5.37 -11.62
N ALA A 481 -6.47 4.25 -11.81
CA ALA A 481 -6.63 3.44 -13.02
C ALA A 481 -8.01 2.75 -13.09
N THR A 482 -8.61 2.40 -11.96
CA THR A 482 -9.88 1.66 -11.89
C THR A 482 -11.10 2.58 -11.87
N LEU A 483 -10.92 3.88 -11.59
CA LEU A 483 -11.99 4.84 -11.26
C LEU A 483 -12.95 4.34 -10.16
N LEU A 484 -12.60 3.25 -9.47
CA LEU A 484 -13.35 2.77 -8.33
C LEU A 484 -13.04 3.72 -7.17
N PRO A 485 -14.04 4.11 -6.37
CA PRO A 485 -13.73 4.82 -5.15
C PRO A 485 -12.81 3.92 -4.35
N LEU A 486 -11.78 4.52 -3.75
CA LEU A 486 -10.91 3.82 -2.82
C LEU A 486 -11.82 3.02 -1.90
N PRO A 487 -11.62 1.69 -1.80
CA PRO A 487 -12.40 0.89 -0.88
C PRO A 487 -12.28 1.60 0.45
N ASP A 488 -13.39 2.07 0.99
CA ASP A 488 -13.38 2.74 2.27
C ASP A 488 -12.60 1.79 3.17
N PHE A 489 -11.44 2.22 3.69
CA PHE A 489 -10.65 1.35 4.55
C PHE A 489 -11.54 0.89 5.69
N SER A 490 -12.64 1.60 5.99
CA SER A 490 -13.67 1.11 6.88
C SER A 490 -14.27 -0.25 6.49
N MET A 491 -14.41 -0.60 5.22
CA MET A 491 -14.85 -1.95 4.81
C MET A 491 -13.84 -3.03 5.23
N LEU A 492 -12.54 -2.73 5.14
CA LEU A 492 -11.50 -3.61 5.67
C LEU A 492 -11.45 -3.58 7.21
N LEU A 493 -11.74 -2.43 7.82
CA LEU A 493 -11.44 -2.15 9.22
C LEU A 493 -12.65 -2.27 10.19
N TYR A 494 -13.90 -2.10 9.75
CA TYR A 494 -15.13 -1.92 10.55
C TYR A 494 -16.28 -2.88 10.18
N ALA A 495 -16.06 -3.92 9.38
CA ALA A 495 -17.07 -4.95 9.11
C ALA A 495 -17.51 -5.78 10.35
N HIS A 496 -17.13 -5.35 11.57
CA HIS A 496 -17.53 -5.93 12.85
C HIS A 496 -18.74 -5.27 13.51
N SER A 497 -19.32 -4.20 12.96
CA SER A 497 -20.68 -3.84 13.37
C SER A 497 -21.66 -4.67 12.56
N PRO A 498 -22.36 -5.68 13.14
CA PRO A 498 -23.62 -6.10 12.56
C PRO A 498 -24.48 -4.83 12.42
N ARG A 499 -25.06 -4.61 11.23
CA ARG A 499 -26.18 -3.69 11.12
C ARG A 499 -27.36 -4.22 11.90
#